data_AF-A0A6P0UTC2-F1
#
_entry.id   AF-A0A6P0UTC2-F1
#
_cell.length_a   1.000
_cell.length_b   1.000
_cell.length_c   1.000
_cell.angle_alpha   90.00
_cell.angle_beta   90.00
_cell.angle_gamma   90.00
#
_symmetry.space_group_name_H-M   'P 1'
#
loop_
_entity.id
_entity.type
_entity.pdbx_description
1 polymer ?
#
loop_
_entity_poly.entity_id
_entity_poly.type
_entity_poly.pdbx_seq_one_letter_code
_entity_poly.pdbx_strand_id
1 'polypeptide(L)'
;MKINIVTSELKKANRYLNLSLLIFALFMLLFFISFWFPNNTLIKNLYAISVFVSGGSILFSVILLIYRQSCKKVIDLDQSEIMELTINSHIDPSKILKLNDIEYAGNQIKVVSDSKIYEIDKSTAFELIKNGSDLNARAFFKKTSRFDFPPKELFNELMSILWAAS
;
A
#
# COMPACT_ATOMS: atom_id res chain seq x y z
N MET A 1 -15.25 0.02 17.46
CA MET A 1 -13.98 -0.52 16.88
C MET A 1 -13.40 0.55 15.97
N LYS A 2 -12.12 0.88 16.13
CA LYS A 2 -11.46 1.90 15.31
C LYS A 2 -10.98 1.29 14.00
N ILE A 3 -11.56 1.75 12.89
CA ILE A 3 -11.25 1.27 11.54
C ILE A 3 -10.54 2.36 10.75
N ASN A 4 -9.39 2.03 10.17
CA ASN A 4 -8.69 2.91 9.24
C ASN A 4 -9.37 2.85 7.86
N ILE A 5 -9.78 4.00 7.34
CA ILE A 5 -10.37 4.08 6.00
C ILE A 5 -9.26 4.34 4.98
N VAL A 6 -9.29 3.57 3.90
CA VAL A 6 -8.44 3.77 2.73
C VAL A 6 -9.09 4.80 1.80
N THR A 7 -8.84 6.09 2.05
CA THR A 7 -9.34 7.17 1.20
C THR A 7 -8.58 7.28 -0.13
N SER A 8 -9.20 7.93 -1.13
CA SER A 8 -8.54 8.23 -2.42
C SER A 8 -7.27 9.06 -2.24
N GLU A 9 -7.27 10.02 -1.33
CA GLU A 9 -6.11 10.87 -1.02
C GLU A 9 -5.00 10.07 -0.35
N LEU A 10 -5.33 9.15 0.57
CA LEU A 10 -4.35 8.25 1.17
C LEU A 10 -3.69 7.36 0.11
N LYS A 11 -4.46 6.84 -0.85
CA LYS A 11 -3.92 6.06 -1.98
C LYS A 11 -2.99 6.88 -2.86
N LYS A 12 -3.36 8.12 -3.20
CA LYS A 12 -2.47 9.03 -3.95
C LYS A 12 -1.17 9.28 -3.19
N ALA A 13 -1.25 9.56 -1.89
CA ALA A 13 -0.08 9.75 -1.04
C ALA A 13 0.83 8.51 -1.03
N ASN A 14 0.26 7.31 -0.90
CA ASN A 14 1.00 6.05 -1.00
C ASN A 14 1.68 5.90 -2.36
N ARG A 15 0.99 6.19 -3.47
CA ARG A 15 1.57 6.11 -4.83
C ARG A 15 2.78 7.01 -4.98
N TYR A 16 2.65 8.29 -4.59
CA TYR A 16 3.75 9.25 -4.70
C TYR A 16 4.92 8.84 -3.82
N LEU A 17 4.65 8.35 -2.61
CA LEU A 17 5.69 7.89 -1.70
C LEU A 17 6.42 6.67 -2.26
N ASN A 18 5.68 5.67 -2.76
CA ASN A 18 6.25 4.49 -3.40
C ASN A 18 7.06 4.84 -4.65
N LEU A 19 6.57 5.77 -5.47
CA LEU A 19 7.29 6.26 -6.65
C LEU A 19 8.58 6.98 -6.26
N SER A 20 8.53 7.84 -5.24
CA SER A 20 9.71 8.53 -4.72
C SER A 20 10.77 7.55 -4.21
N LEU A 21 10.35 6.51 -3.49
CA LEU A 21 11.24 5.45 -3.01
C LEU A 21 11.83 4.61 -4.16
N LEU A 22 11.06 4.36 -5.22
CA LEU A 22 11.55 3.66 -6.40
C LEU A 22 12.62 4.47 -7.15
N ILE A 23 12.37 5.77 -7.35
CA ILE A 23 13.33 6.70 -7.95
C ILE A 23 14.60 6.74 -7.10
N PHE A 24 14.46 6.88 -5.78
CA PHE A 24 15.59 6.84 -4.86
C PHE A 24 16.40 5.55 -5.00
N ALA A 25 15.76 4.38 -4.98
CA ALA A 25 16.45 3.09 -5.10
C ALA A 25 17.20 2.96 -6.43
N LEU A 26 16.60 3.41 -7.54
CA LEU A 26 17.21 3.37 -8.87
C LEU A 26 18.44 4.28 -8.96
N PHE A 27 18.35 5.51 -8.46
CA PHE A 27 19.50 6.43 -8.46
C PHE A 27 20.58 6.05 -7.46
N MET A 28 20.24 5.41 -6.35
CA MET A 28 21.22 4.81 -5.45
C MET A 28 21.99 3.67 -6.13
N LEU A 29 21.31 2.83 -6.91
CA LEU A 29 21.98 1.80 -7.70
C LEU A 29 22.93 2.41 -8.75
N LEU A 30 22.50 3.45 -9.46
CA LEU A 30 23.35 4.18 -10.41
C LEU A 30 24.53 4.85 -9.72
N PHE A 31 24.35 5.40 -8.53
CA PHE A 31 25.41 5.93 -7.68
C PHE A 31 26.45 4.85 -7.38
N PHE A 32 26.02 3.67 -6.91
CA PHE A 32 26.91 2.56 -6.62
C PHE A 32 27.67 2.10 -7.86
N ILE A 33 27.00 1.93 -9.00
CA ILE A 33 27.67 1.56 -10.25
C ILE A 33 28.71 2.61 -10.63
N SER A 34 28.36 3.90 -10.56
CA SER A 34 29.24 4.99 -10.96
C SER A 34 30.49 5.09 -10.09
N PHE A 35 30.39 4.72 -8.81
CA PHE A 35 31.52 4.71 -7.87
C PHE A 35 32.66 3.79 -8.33
N TRP A 36 32.35 2.68 -9.00
CA TRP A 36 33.36 1.70 -9.45
C TRP A 36 34.10 2.11 -10.74
N PHE A 37 33.66 3.16 -11.44
CA PHE A 37 34.26 3.58 -12.72
C PHE A 37 34.61 5.08 -12.75
N PRO A 38 35.54 5.54 -11.88
CA PRO A 38 35.81 6.98 -11.68
C PRO A 38 36.49 7.67 -12.87
N ASN A 39 37.09 6.91 -13.79
CA ASN A 39 37.92 7.45 -14.88
C ASN A 39 37.12 7.90 -16.13
N ASN A 40 35.81 7.67 -16.16
CA ASN A 40 34.96 8.02 -17.30
C ASN A 40 34.17 9.30 -17.02
N THR A 41 34.36 10.34 -17.85
CA THR A 41 33.69 11.65 -17.72
C THR A 41 32.16 11.55 -17.72
N LEU A 42 31.56 10.66 -18.51
CA LEU A 42 30.11 10.43 -18.52
C LEU A 42 29.63 9.87 -17.18
N ILE A 43 30.40 8.94 -16.59
CA ILE A 43 30.08 8.30 -15.31
C ILE A 43 30.23 9.30 -14.16
N LYS A 44 31.19 10.21 -14.24
CA LYS A 44 31.34 11.30 -13.27
C LYS A 44 30.12 12.23 -13.24
N ASN A 45 29.55 12.55 -14.40
CA ASN A 45 28.31 13.33 -14.49
C ASN A 45 27.12 12.54 -13.94
N LEU A 46 27.03 11.25 -14.28
CA LEU A 46 26.00 10.35 -13.75
C LEU A 46 26.06 10.25 -12.22
N TYR A 47 27.26 10.18 -11.64
CA TYR A 47 27.47 10.21 -10.20
C TYR A 47 26.89 11.49 -9.57
N ALA A 48 27.23 12.66 -10.11
CA ALA A 48 26.76 13.94 -9.59
C ALA A 48 25.22 14.05 -9.64
N ILE A 49 24.61 13.66 -10.77
CA ILE A 49 23.15 13.61 -10.92
C ILE A 49 22.55 12.63 -9.90
N SER A 50 23.14 11.45 -9.74
CA SER A 50 22.63 10.43 -8.82
C SER A 50 22.65 10.89 -7.37
N VAL A 51 23.70 11.58 -6.94
CA VAL A 51 23.77 12.18 -5.59
C VAL A 51 22.66 13.23 -5.41
N PHE A 52 22.51 14.15 -6.38
CA PHE A 52 21.52 15.22 -6.28
C PHE A 52 20.08 14.68 -6.26
N VAL A 53 19.74 13.77 -7.17
CA VAL A 53 18.41 13.15 -7.26
C VAL A 53 18.11 12.31 -6.02
N SER A 54 19.08 11.55 -5.52
CA SER A 54 18.89 10.74 -4.30
C SER A 54 18.65 11.63 -3.08
N GLY A 55 19.44 12.69 -2.91
CA GLY A 55 19.26 13.67 -1.83
C GLY A 55 17.89 14.37 -1.89
N GLY A 56 17.49 14.83 -3.08
CA GLY A 56 16.17 15.43 -3.29
C GLY A 56 15.01 14.45 -3.03
N SER A 57 15.17 13.20 -3.45
CA SER A 57 14.16 12.15 -3.24
C SER A 57 13.95 11.82 -1.76
N ILE A 58 15.00 11.87 -0.93
CA ILE A 58 14.87 11.70 0.53
C ILE A 58 14.01 12.82 1.12
N LEU A 59 14.34 14.09 0.83
CA LEU A 59 13.58 15.24 1.34
C LEU A 59 12.12 15.18 0.89
N PHE A 60 11.88 14.87 -0.38
CA PHE A 60 10.54 14.73 -0.93
C PHE A 60 9.76 13.58 -0.26
N SER A 61 10.42 12.45 0.01
CA SER A 61 9.81 11.32 0.72
C SER A 61 9.39 11.69 2.15
N VAL A 62 10.18 12.50 2.86
CA VAL A 62 9.83 12.99 4.21
C VAL A 62 8.59 13.87 4.15
N ILE A 63 8.51 14.79 3.19
CA ILE A 63 7.32 15.64 2.99
C ILE A 63 6.09 14.79 2.70
N LEU A 64 6.22 13.78 1.83
CA LEU A 64 5.13 12.86 1.51
C LEU A 64 4.71 11.98 2.69
N LEU A 65 5.64 11.59 3.58
CA LEU A 65 5.31 10.87 4.81
C LEU A 65 4.43 11.72 5.74
N ILE A 66 4.77 13.00 5.91
CA ILE A 66 4.00 13.95 6.69
C ILE A 66 2.62 14.15 6.06
N TYR A 67 2.57 14.39 4.74
CA TYR A 67 1.32 14.52 4.00
C TYR A 67 0.43 13.27 4.14
N ARG A 68 1.00 12.08 3.96
CA ARG A 68 0.31 10.80 4.14
C ARG A 68 -0.31 10.68 5.54
N GLN A 69 0.40 11.12 6.58
CA GLN A 69 -0.11 11.07 7.95
C GLN A 69 -1.36 11.97 8.11
N SER A 70 -1.38 13.14 7.45
CA SER A 70 -2.56 14.03 7.45
C SER A 70 -3.77 13.48 6.70
N CYS A 71 -3.55 12.59 5.71
CA CYS A 71 -4.63 11.97 4.93
C CYS A 71 -5.28 10.77 5.62
N LYS A 72 -4.70 10.26 6.72
CA LYS A 72 -5.27 9.14 7.47
C LYS A 72 -6.59 9.56 8.10
N LYS A 73 -7.62 8.75 7.87
CA LYS A 73 -8.93 8.91 8.51
C LYS A 73 -9.28 7.62 9.26
N VAL A 74 -9.75 7.80 10.48
CA VAL A 74 -10.23 6.73 11.35
C VAL A 74 -11.69 6.99 11.63
N ILE A 75 -12.50 5.94 11.54
CA ILE A 75 -13.87 5.94 12.03
C ILE A 75 -13.99 5.00 13.21
N ASP A 76 -14.82 5.35 14.18
CA ASP A 76 -15.25 4.42 15.22
C ASP A 76 -16.58 3.85 14.78
N LEU A 77 -16.64 2.53 14.63
CA LEU A 77 -17.84 1.80 14.25
C LEU A 77 -18.03 0.61 15.17
N ASP A 78 -19.26 0.38 15.62
CA ASP A 78 -19.62 -0.92 16.17
C ASP A 78 -19.68 -1.95 15.03
N GLN A 79 -19.21 -3.18 15.29
CA GLN A 79 -19.28 -4.26 14.30
C GLN A 79 -20.73 -4.58 13.93
N SER A 80 -21.67 -4.42 14.86
CA SER A 80 -23.10 -4.62 14.60
C SER A 80 -23.69 -3.62 13.61
N GLU A 81 -23.02 -2.49 13.36
CA GLU A 81 -23.45 -1.50 12.37
C GLU A 81 -23.00 -1.84 10.94
N ILE A 82 -22.17 -2.89 10.78
CA ILE A 82 -21.68 -3.33 9.47
C ILE A 82 -22.74 -4.24 8.84
N MET A 83 -23.35 -3.77 7.75
CA MET A 83 -24.42 -4.48 7.05
C MET A 83 -23.88 -5.48 6.03
N GLU A 84 -22.81 -5.12 5.33
CA GLU A 84 -22.24 -5.91 4.24
C GLU A 84 -20.73 -5.67 4.16
N LEU A 85 -19.99 -6.76 3.96
CA LEU A 85 -18.55 -6.74 3.75
C LEU A 85 -18.27 -7.24 2.32
N THR A 86 -17.70 -6.39 1.49
CA THR A 86 -17.31 -6.75 0.12
C THR A 86 -15.79 -6.87 0.07
N ILE A 87 -15.29 -8.08 -0.18
CA ILE A 87 -13.86 -8.40 -0.16
C ILE A 87 -13.37 -8.53 -1.59
N ASN A 88 -12.23 -7.88 -1.86
CA ASN A 88 -11.55 -8.02 -3.13
C ASN A 88 -10.65 -9.27 -3.10
N SER A 89 -11.17 -10.39 -3.59
CA SER A 89 -10.46 -11.68 -3.59
C SER A 89 -10.94 -12.56 -4.75
N HIS A 90 -10.06 -13.44 -5.20
CA HIS A 90 -10.39 -14.54 -6.11
C HIS A 90 -11.10 -15.71 -5.42
N ILE A 91 -11.12 -15.73 -4.09
CA ILE A 91 -11.60 -16.84 -3.27
C ILE A 91 -12.86 -16.40 -2.52
N ASP A 92 -13.79 -17.32 -2.32
CA ASP A 92 -14.99 -17.09 -1.50
C ASP A 92 -14.60 -16.65 -0.08
N PRO A 93 -15.31 -15.69 0.55
CA PRO A 93 -14.95 -15.19 1.87
C PRO A 93 -14.85 -16.28 2.94
N SER A 94 -15.69 -17.33 2.85
CA SER A 94 -15.70 -18.46 3.77
C SER A 94 -14.48 -19.39 3.66
N LYS A 95 -13.72 -19.30 2.57
CA LYS A 95 -12.52 -20.13 2.31
C LYS A 95 -11.22 -19.36 2.49
N ILE A 96 -11.29 -18.07 2.86
CA ILE A 96 -10.11 -17.24 3.07
C ILE A 96 -9.43 -17.65 4.38
N LEU A 97 -8.18 -18.11 4.29
CA LEU A 97 -7.40 -18.58 5.45
C LEU A 97 -6.20 -17.68 5.74
N LYS A 98 -5.73 -16.92 4.75
CA LYS A 98 -4.52 -16.08 4.85
C LYS A 98 -4.81 -14.66 4.37
N LEU A 99 -4.07 -13.69 4.93
CA LEU A 99 -4.13 -12.28 4.50
C LEU A 99 -3.80 -12.08 3.02
N ASN A 100 -2.91 -12.91 2.47
CA ASN A 100 -2.50 -12.81 1.06
C ASN A 100 -3.57 -13.31 0.08
N ASP A 101 -4.63 -13.93 0.58
CA ASP A 101 -5.78 -14.32 -0.24
C ASP A 101 -6.67 -13.12 -0.57
N ILE A 102 -6.43 -11.96 0.08
CA ILE A 102 -7.18 -10.71 -0.09
C ILE A 102 -6.28 -9.65 -0.76
N GLU A 103 -6.79 -9.01 -1.80
CA GLU A 103 -6.15 -7.84 -2.42
C GLU A 103 -6.07 -6.69 -1.42
N TYR A 104 -4.97 -5.95 -1.41
CA TYR A 104 -4.76 -4.86 -0.44
C TYR A 104 -5.87 -3.79 -0.48
N ALA A 105 -6.29 -3.39 -1.69
CA ALA A 105 -7.28 -2.35 -1.91
C ALA A 105 -8.56 -2.92 -2.53
N GLY A 106 -9.63 -2.12 -2.47
CA GLY A 106 -10.94 -2.47 -3.01
C GLY A 106 -11.85 -3.20 -2.03
N ASN A 107 -11.40 -3.45 -0.79
CA ASN A 107 -12.24 -4.03 0.25
C ASN A 107 -13.17 -2.96 0.82
N GLN A 108 -14.46 -3.25 0.94
CA GLN A 108 -15.48 -2.26 1.28
C GLN A 108 -16.39 -2.75 2.39
N ILE A 109 -16.76 -1.85 3.29
CA ILE A 109 -17.82 -2.06 4.27
C ILE A 109 -18.97 -1.10 3.99
N LYS A 110 -20.20 -1.61 4.07
CA LYS A 110 -21.42 -0.81 4.02
C LYS A 110 -22.02 -0.75 5.42
N VAL A 111 -22.23 0.47 5.91
CA VAL A 111 -22.71 0.71 7.28
C VAL A 111 -24.20 1.04 7.27
N VAL A 112 -24.95 0.51 8.25
CA VAL A 112 -26.41 0.70 8.39
C VAL A 112 -26.76 2.17 8.63
N SER A 113 -26.02 2.85 9.52
CA SER A 113 -26.33 4.19 10.02
C SER A 113 -26.34 5.27 8.93
N ASP A 114 -25.39 5.21 7.99
CA ASP A 114 -25.18 6.27 7.00
C ASP A 114 -25.41 5.83 5.54
N SER A 115 -25.67 4.54 5.28
CA SER A 115 -25.67 3.94 3.92
C SER A 115 -24.39 4.22 3.10
N LYS A 116 -23.33 4.72 3.75
CA LYS A 116 -22.04 5.01 3.13
C LYS A 116 -21.23 3.73 2.99
N ILE A 117 -20.45 3.70 1.91
CA ILE A 117 -19.50 2.64 1.63
C ILE A 117 -18.11 3.18 1.96
N TYR A 118 -17.44 2.52 2.88
CA TYR A 118 -16.07 2.86 3.26
C TYR A 118 -15.12 1.80 2.73
N GLU A 119 -14.03 2.23 2.13
CA GLU A 119 -12.96 1.31 1.75
C GLU A 119 -12.03 1.07 2.93
N ILE A 120 -11.68 -0.19 3.17
CA ILE A 120 -10.82 -0.63 4.26
C ILE A 120 -9.60 -1.39 3.72
N ASP A 121 -8.55 -1.50 4.53
CA ASP A 121 -7.38 -2.29 4.16
C ASP A 121 -7.65 -3.81 4.31
N LYS A 122 -6.81 -4.62 3.65
CA LYS A 122 -6.92 -6.09 3.72
C LYS A 122 -6.80 -6.65 5.14
N SER A 123 -6.10 -5.97 6.05
CA SER A 123 -5.89 -6.46 7.41
C SER A 123 -7.17 -6.37 8.23
N THR A 124 -7.86 -5.23 8.13
CA THR A 124 -9.18 -5.00 8.71
C THR A 124 -10.21 -5.94 8.07
N ALA A 125 -10.19 -6.10 6.74
CA ALA A 125 -11.11 -7.00 6.06
C ALA A 125 -10.94 -8.45 6.53
N PHE A 126 -9.70 -8.92 6.66
CA PHE A 126 -9.39 -10.26 7.17
C PHE A 126 -9.83 -10.44 8.64
N GLU A 127 -9.62 -9.44 9.48
CA GLU A 127 -10.07 -9.46 10.87
C GLU A 127 -11.60 -9.54 10.96
N LEU A 128 -12.32 -8.76 10.13
CA LEU A 128 -13.78 -8.79 10.07
C LEU A 128 -14.31 -10.15 9.59
N ILE A 129 -13.63 -10.82 8.65
CA ILE A 129 -14.00 -12.19 8.24
C ILE A 129 -13.80 -13.17 9.39
N LYS A 130 -12.67 -13.09 10.09
CA LYS A 130 -12.36 -14.03 11.18
C LYS A 130 -13.25 -13.86 12.40
N ASN A 131 -13.60 -12.61 12.73
CA ASN A 131 -14.33 -12.28 13.95
C ASN A 131 -15.84 -12.12 13.71
N GLY A 132 -16.29 -11.92 12.47
CA GLY A 132 -17.67 -11.60 12.13
C GLY A 132 -18.42 -12.78 11.51
N SER A 133 -18.88 -13.71 12.34
CA SER A 133 -19.67 -14.88 11.90
C SER A 133 -21.05 -14.55 11.31
N ASP A 134 -21.55 -13.32 11.47
CA ASP A 134 -22.86 -12.87 10.98
C ASP A 134 -22.81 -11.75 9.91
N LEU A 135 -21.63 -11.41 9.40
CA LEU A 135 -21.51 -10.41 8.34
C LEU A 135 -21.87 -11.04 6.99
N ASN A 136 -22.80 -10.41 6.26
CA ASN A 136 -23.05 -10.74 4.84
C ASN A 136 -21.80 -10.38 4.02
N ALA A 137 -20.88 -11.33 3.91
CA ALA A 137 -19.64 -11.18 3.17
C ALA A 137 -19.82 -11.62 1.71
N ARG A 138 -19.38 -10.79 0.77
CA ARG A 138 -19.36 -11.11 -0.67
C ARG A 138 -17.95 -10.94 -1.20
N ALA A 139 -17.50 -11.86 -2.05
CA ALA A 139 -16.27 -11.67 -2.80
C ALA A 139 -16.58 -11.05 -4.16
N PHE A 140 -15.71 -10.14 -4.57
CA PHE A 140 -15.56 -9.74 -5.96
C PHE A 140 -14.08 -9.70 -6.28
N PHE A 141 -13.73 -9.76 -7.56
CA PHE A 141 -12.34 -9.56 -7.96
C PHE A 141 -12.18 -8.32 -8.83
N LYS A 142 -11.24 -7.46 -8.42
CA LYS A 142 -10.77 -6.33 -9.21
C LYS A 142 -9.28 -6.17 -8.99
N LYS A 143 -8.53 -6.17 -10.10
CA LYS A 143 -7.10 -5.89 -10.08
C LYS A 143 -6.84 -4.49 -9.52
N THR A 144 -5.99 -4.40 -8.49
CA THR A 144 -5.58 -3.13 -7.89
C THR A 144 -4.13 -2.78 -8.22
N SER A 145 -3.77 -1.51 -8.08
CA SER A 145 -2.39 -1.08 -8.29
C SER A 145 -1.59 -1.34 -7.01
N ARG A 146 -0.46 -2.04 -7.14
CA ARG A 146 0.48 -2.25 -6.02
C ARG A 146 1.03 -0.94 -5.45
N PHE A 147 1.05 0.14 -6.24
CA PHE A 147 1.47 1.46 -5.76
C PHE A 147 0.47 2.10 -4.79
N ASP A 148 -0.76 1.61 -4.70
CA ASP A 148 -1.73 2.06 -3.68
C ASP A 148 -1.34 1.60 -2.27
N PHE A 149 -0.41 0.65 -2.15
CA PHE A 149 -0.09 -0.03 -0.91
C PHE A 149 0.78 0.88 -0.03
N PRO A 150 0.70 0.77 1.31
CA PRO A 150 1.67 1.37 2.21
C PRO A 150 3.06 0.89 1.81
N PRO A 151 4.09 1.75 1.89
CA PRO A 151 5.44 1.38 1.48
C PRO A 151 5.96 0.09 2.13
N LYS A 152 5.62 -0.11 3.41
CA LYS A 152 5.96 -1.33 4.16
C LYS A 152 5.34 -2.59 3.53
N GLU A 153 4.10 -2.50 3.09
CA GLU A 153 3.42 -3.65 2.48
C GLU A 153 3.92 -3.95 1.08
N LEU A 154 4.16 -2.90 0.28
CA LEU A 154 4.77 -3.04 -1.03
C LEU A 154 6.16 -3.71 -0.93
N PHE A 155 6.98 -3.28 0.03
CA PHE A 155 8.28 -3.88 0.28
C PHE A 155 8.18 -5.35 0.69
N ASN A 156 7.26 -5.69 1.59
CA ASN A 156 7.05 -7.08 2.01
C ASN A 156 6.61 -7.97 0.84
N GLU A 157 5.73 -7.49 -0.03
CA GLU A 157 5.30 -8.23 -1.22
C GLU A 157 6.47 -8.43 -2.18
N LEU A 158 7.25 -7.38 -2.48
CA LEU A 158 8.44 -7.48 -3.33
C LEU A 158 9.45 -8.49 -2.78
N MET A 159 9.75 -8.44 -1.48
CA MET A 159 10.62 -9.41 -0.84
C MET A 159 10.06 -10.82 -0.94
N SER A 160 8.76 -11.01 -0.70
CA SER A 160 8.14 -12.34 -0.80
C SER A 160 8.28 -12.95 -2.20
N ILE A 161 8.20 -12.13 -3.26
CA ILE A 161 8.42 -12.57 -4.64
C ILE A 161 9.89 -12.95 -4.86
N LEU A 162 10.83 -12.14 -4.35
CA LEU A 162 12.26 -12.42 -4.47
C LEU A 162 12.64 -13.73 -3.77
N TRP A 163 12.08 -13.99 -2.58
CA TRP A 163 12.29 -15.23 -1.83
C TRP A 163 11.57 -16.44 -2.44
N ALA A 164 10.45 -16.24 -3.12
CA ALA A 164 9.78 -17.33 -3.86
C ALA A 164 10.55 -17.71 -5.14
N ALA A 165 11.40 -16.83 -5.64
CA ALA A 165 12.22 -17.04 -6.83
C ALA A 165 13.63 -17.60 -6.52
N SER A 166 14.02 -17.71 -5.25
CA SER A 166 15.27 -18.33 -4.77
C SER A 166 15.07 -19.79 -4.40
#